data_AF-A0A2K6ERJ7-F1
#
_entry.id   AF-A0A2K6ERJ7-F1
#
_cell.length_a   1.000
_cell.length_b   1.000
_cell.length_c   1.000
_cell.angle_alpha   90.00
_cell.angle_beta   90.00
_cell.angle_gamma   90.00
#
_symmetry.space_group_name_H-M   'P 1'
#
loop_
_entity.id
_entity.type
_entity.pdbx_description
1 polymer ?
#
loop_
_entity_poly.entity_id
_entity_poly.type
_entity_poly.pdbx_seq_one_letter_code
_entity_poly.pdbx_strand_id
1 'polypeptide(L)'
;MERGAGAKLLLLLCVTCCRRAQADGPSGYTSVIEVTNGGPWGEWAWPEMCPVGSVASGFSLKVEPPQGIPGDDTALNGIRLHCARGNAQRNTHVVESQSGRWAGVKDPPG
;
A
#
# COMPACT_ATOMS: atom_id res chain seq x y z
N MET A 1 -39.87 50.65 -9.60
CA MET A 1 -39.41 50.58 -8.21
C MET A 1 -39.58 49.13 -7.75
N GLU A 2 -38.52 48.32 -7.77
CA GLU A 2 -37.62 48.01 -6.63
C GLU A 2 -38.06 46.67 -5.99
N ARG A 3 -37.27 45.62 -5.72
CA ARG A 3 -35.83 45.32 -5.76
C ARG A 3 -35.65 43.79 -5.75
N GLY A 4 -34.74 43.27 -6.57
CA GLY A 4 -33.74 42.26 -6.17
C GLY A 4 -34.16 40.84 -5.75
N ALA A 5 -34.70 40.03 -6.67
CA ALA A 5 -34.81 38.57 -6.51
C ALA A 5 -33.70 37.79 -7.24
N GLY A 6 -32.51 38.39 -7.42
CA GLY A 6 -31.49 37.89 -8.35
C GLY A 6 -30.14 37.47 -7.75
N ALA A 7 -29.97 37.47 -6.42
CA ALA A 7 -28.67 37.25 -5.80
C ALA A 7 -28.65 36.23 -4.65
N LYS A 8 -29.74 35.47 -4.46
CA LYS A 8 -29.78 34.38 -3.45
C LYS A 8 -29.84 32.98 -4.05
N LEU A 9 -30.29 32.83 -5.31
CA LEU A 9 -30.32 31.53 -5.97
C LEU A 9 -28.95 31.08 -6.49
N LEU A 10 -28.08 32.03 -6.85
CA LEU A 10 -26.74 31.71 -7.37
C LEU A 10 -25.71 31.38 -6.28
N LEU A 11 -26.01 31.69 -5.00
CA LEU A 11 -25.11 31.34 -3.88
C LEU A 11 -25.27 29.88 -3.41
N LEU A 12 -26.35 29.20 -3.79
CA LEU A 12 -26.64 27.84 -3.32
C LEU A 12 -25.94 26.74 -4.14
N LEU A 13 -25.53 27.02 -5.37
CA LEU A 13 -24.91 26.03 -6.27
C LEU A 13 -23.41 25.85 -6.05
N CYS A 14 -22.74 26.73 -5.31
CA CYS A 14 -21.31 26.60 -5.00
C CYS A 14 -21.05 25.73 -3.75
N VAL A 15 -22.04 25.63 -2.84
CA VAL A 15 -21.90 24.87 -1.58
C VAL A 15 -22.06 23.36 -1.76
N THR A 16 -22.70 22.90 -2.85
CA THR A 16 -22.90 21.48 -3.12
C THR A 16 -21.73 20.83 -3.86
N CYS A 17 -20.90 21.60 -4.56
CA CYS A 17 -19.72 21.09 -5.26
C CYS A 17 -18.52 20.84 -4.32
N CYS A 18 -18.43 21.56 -3.19
CA CYS A 18 -17.35 21.37 -2.22
C CYS A 18 -17.59 20.22 -1.23
N ARG A 19 -18.80 19.65 -1.13
CA ARG A 19 -19.11 18.62 -0.11
C ARG A 19 -18.73 17.19 -0.48
N ARG A 20 -18.03 16.95 -1.58
CA ARG A 20 -17.51 15.60 -1.90
C ARG A 20 -16.03 15.56 -2.27
N ALA A 21 -15.24 16.52 -1.80
CA ALA A 21 -13.85 16.23 -1.50
C ALA A 21 -13.82 15.52 -0.14
N GLN A 22 -14.23 14.25 -0.09
CA GLN A 22 -13.94 13.40 1.06
C GLN A 22 -12.48 12.97 0.95
N ALA A 23 -11.58 13.92 1.19
CA ALA A 23 -10.18 13.66 1.49
C ALA A 23 -10.06 13.61 3.02
N ASP A 24 -10.40 12.45 3.58
CA ASP A 24 -9.78 11.89 4.80
C ASP A 24 -10.52 10.62 5.17
N GLY A 25 -10.03 9.48 4.66
CA GLY A 25 -10.26 8.21 5.33
C GLY A 25 -9.33 8.13 6.54
N PRO A 26 -9.74 7.51 7.67
CA PRO A 26 -8.83 7.26 8.78
C PRO A 26 -7.64 6.47 8.22
N SER A 27 -6.42 6.84 8.64
CA SER A 27 -5.17 6.16 8.27
C SER A 27 -5.41 4.66 8.07
N GLY A 28 -5.24 4.19 6.83
CA GLY A 28 -6.01 3.11 6.21
C GLY A 28 -5.80 1.67 6.71
N TYR A 29 -5.68 1.44 8.01
CA TYR A 29 -5.63 0.12 8.65
C TYR A 29 -6.20 0.19 10.08
N THR A 30 -6.83 -0.89 10.54
CA THR A 30 -7.47 -0.94 11.87
C THR A 30 -6.53 -1.39 12.98
N SER A 31 -5.47 -2.12 12.64
CA SER A 31 -4.52 -2.72 13.59
C SER A 31 -3.22 -3.08 12.88
N VAL A 32 -2.11 -3.13 13.64
CA VAL A 32 -0.81 -3.62 13.18
C VAL A 32 -0.53 -4.96 13.85
N ILE A 33 -0.02 -5.93 13.10
CA ILE A 33 0.44 -7.22 13.62
C ILE A 33 1.97 -7.11 13.71
N GLU A 34 2.52 -7.29 14.91
CA GLU A 34 3.96 -7.16 15.19
C GLU A 34 4.49 -8.41 15.91
N VAL A 35 5.81 -8.63 15.81
CA VAL A 35 6.53 -9.69 16.51
C VAL A 35 7.70 -9.09 17.28
N THR A 36 8.06 -9.68 18.42
CA THR A 36 9.05 -9.09 19.35
C THR A 36 10.50 -9.50 19.08
N ASN A 37 10.76 -10.31 18.05
CA ASN A 37 12.08 -10.88 17.74
C ASN A 37 12.83 -10.18 16.60
N GLY A 38 12.37 -8.99 16.18
CA GLY A 38 13.07 -8.15 15.21
C GLY A 38 14.38 -7.57 15.79
N GLY A 39 15.39 -7.40 14.93
CA GLY A 39 16.64 -6.74 15.33
C GLY A 39 16.43 -5.25 15.65
N PRO A 40 17.28 -4.64 16.50
CA PRO A 40 17.07 -3.26 16.97
C PRO A 40 17.62 -2.19 16.00
N TRP A 41 18.15 -2.59 14.85
CA TRP A 41 18.86 -1.71 13.93
C TRP A 41 18.05 -1.43 12.66
N GLY A 42 18.21 -0.24 12.09
CA GLY A 42 17.51 0.23 10.90
C GLY A 42 16.34 1.16 11.24
N GLU A 43 15.83 1.84 10.22
CA GLU A 43 14.69 2.74 10.35
C GLU A 43 13.50 2.19 9.56
N TRP A 44 12.29 2.37 10.12
CA TRP A 44 11.07 2.00 9.42
C TRP A 44 10.78 2.96 8.27
N ALA A 45 10.54 2.39 7.09
CA ALA A 45 10.00 3.13 5.96
C ALA A 45 8.49 3.37 6.12
N TRP A 46 7.94 4.21 5.24
CA TRP A 46 6.49 4.38 5.15
C TRP A 46 5.79 3.07 4.78
N PRO A 47 4.63 2.76 5.40
CA PRO A 47 3.88 1.56 5.07
C PRO A 47 3.26 1.69 3.68
N GLU A 48 3.46 0.66 2.86
CA GLU A 48 2.80 0.51 1.58
C GLU A 48 1.54 -0.33 1.73
N MET A 49 0.43 0.12 1.15
CA MET A 49 -0.87 -0.53 1.29
C MET A 49 -1.36 -1.07 -0.05
N CYS A 50 -2.01 -2.24 -0.03
CA CYS A 50 -2.73 -2.72 -1.19
C CYS A 50 -3.82 -1.70 -1.61
N PRO A 51 -4.14 -1.60 -2.92
CA PRO A 51 -5.19 -0.71 -3.40
C PRO A 51 -6.51 -0.92 -2.67
N VAL A 52 -7.29 0.14 -2.52
CA VAL A 52 -8.59 0.10 -1.83
C VAL A 52 -9.48 -1.02 -2.41
N GLY A 53 -10.00 -1.87 -1.52
CA GLY A 53 -10.82 -3.02 -1.88
C GLY A 53 -10.03 -4.27 -2.29
N SER A 54 -8.73 -4.31 -2.05
CA SER A 54 -7.88 -5.51 -2.16
C SER A 54 -7.15 -5.80 -0.85
N VAL A 55 -6.70 -7.04 -0.69
CA VAL A 55 -5.96 -7.53 0.50
C VAL A 55 -4.70 -8.26 0.05
N ALA A 56 -3.70 -8.32 0.92
CA ALA A 56 -2.53 -9.17 0.68
C ALA A 56 -2.97 -10.65 0.71
N SER A 57 -2.70 -11.38 -0.37
CA SER A 57 -3.03 -12.80 -0.54
C SER A 57 -1.80 -13.71 -0.56
N GLY A 58 -0.61 -13.14 -0.77
CA GLY A 58 0.65 -13.87 -0.81
C GLY A 58 1.83 -12.93 -0.69
N PHE A 59 3.04 -13.50 -0.62
CA PHE A 59 4.27 -12.73 -0.52
C PHE A 59 5.43 -13.36 -1.27
N SER A 60 6.46 -12.57 -1.55
CA SER A 60 7.75 -13.01 -2.06
C SER A 60 8.86 -12.34 -1.27
N LEU A 61 9.97 -13.07 -1.09
CA LEU A 61 11.12 -12.62 -0.33
C LEU A 61 12.28 -12.28 -1.27
N LYS A 62 12.99 -11.21 -0.94
CA LYS A 62 14.28 -10.89 -1.55
C LYS A 62 15.37 -11.39 -0.60
N VAL A 63 16.09 -12.41 -1.03
CA VAL A 63 17.21 -13.03 -0.30
C VAL A 63 18.40 -13.11 -1.23
N GLU A 64 19.60 -13.14 -0.66
CA GLU A 64 20.79 -13.42 -1.46
C GLU A 64 20.80 -14.88 -1.92
N PRO A 65 21.39 -15.18 -3.08
CA PRO A 65 21.69 -16.55 -3.46
C PRO A 65 22.60 -17.20 -2.42
N PRO A 66 22.54 -18.53 -2.24
CA PRO A 66 23.43 -19.23 -1.35
C PRO A 66 24.90 -18.92 -1.67
N GLN A 67 25.65 -18.44 -0.69
CA GLN A 67 27.06 -18.06 -0.85
C GLN A 67 28.02 -19.27 -0.74
N GLY A 68 27.57 -20.40 -0.17
CA GLY A 68 28.38 -21.61 -0.01
C GLY A 68 29.54 -21.43 0.98
N ILE A 69 30.47 -22.38 1.06
CA ILE A 69 31.65 -22.24 1.95
C ILE A 69 32.77 -21.49 1.19
N PRO A 70 33.37 -20.42 1.76
CA PRO A 70 33.28 -19.95 3.15
C PRO A 70 32.36 -18.73 3.38
N GLY A 71 31.35 -18.50 2.54
CA GLY A 71 30.48 -17.33 2.63
C GLY A 71 29.36 -17.49 3.66
N ASP A 72 29.15 -16.44 4.47
CA ASP A 72 27.94 -16.31 5.26
C ASP A 72 26.78 -15.86 4.37
N ASP A 73 25.65 -16.55 4.45
CA ASP A 73 24.42 -16.08 3.81
C ASP A 73 23.86 -14.88 4.59
N THR A 74 23.49 -13.81 3.89
CA THR A 74 22.79 -12.70 4.53
C THR A 74 21.35 -13.07 4.91
N ALA A 75 20.77 -12.27 5.79
CA ALA A 75 19.36 -12.39 6.15
C ALA A 75 18.43 -11.96 4.99
N LEU A 76 17.13 -11.86 5.31
CA LEU A 76 16.13 -11.31 4.40
C LEU A 76 16.43 -9.84 4.08
N ASN A 77 16.44 -9.50 2.80
CA ASN A 77 16.77 -8.16 2.29
C ASN A 77 15.54 -7.36 1.84
N GLY A 78 14.38 -7.99 1.67
CA GLY A 78 13.14 -7.30 1.30
C GLY A 78 11.92 -8.21 1.23
N ILE A 79 10.74 -7.60 1.30
CA ILE A 79 9.43 -8.28 1.23
C ILE A 79 8.59 -7.62 0.13
N ARG A 80 7.93 -8.45 -0.68
CA ARG A 80 6.92 -8.04 -1.64
C ARG A 80 5.61 -8.71 -1.26
N LEU A 81 4.53 -7.94 -1.15
CA LEU A 81 3.19 -8.49 -0.97
C LEU A 81 2.45 -8.49 -2.30
N HIS A 82 1.71 -9.57 -2.53
CA HIS A 82 0.83 -9.73 -3.67
C HIS A 82 -0.60 -9.41 -3.23
N CYS A 83 -1.24 -8.47 -3.92
CA CYS A 83 -2.58 -8.00 -3.59
C CYS A 83 -3.63 -8.68 -4.49
N ALA A 84 -4.70 -9.17 -3.89
CA ALA A 84 -5.85 -9.76 -4.57
C ALA A 84 -7.16 -9.06 -4.20
N ARG A 85 -8.10 -9.02 -5.15
CA ARG A 85 -9.46 -8.52 -4.95
C ARG A 85 -10.44 -9.67 -5.07
N GLY A 86 -11.07 -10.05 -3.96
CA GLY A 86 -12.01 -11.18 -3.93
C GLY A 86 -11.33 -12.52 -4.27
N ASN A 87 -12.01 -13.38 -5.02
CA ASN A 87 -11.49 -14.67 -5.51
C ASN A 87 -10.69 -14.55 -6.83
N ALA A 88 -10.23 -13.35 -7.19
CA ALA A 88 -9.43 -13.17 -8.38
C ALA A 88 -8.08 -13.86 -8.20
N GLN A 89 -7.89 -14.99 -8.90
CA GLN A 89 -6.66 -15.77 -8.95
C GLN A 89 -5.45 -14.98 -9.55
N ARG A 90 -5.70 -13.81 -10.15
CA ARG A 90 -4.65 -12.94 -10.71
C ARG A 90 -4.32 -11.81 -9.73
N ASN A 91 -3.18 -11.96 -9.05
CA ASN A 91 -2.52 -10.87 -8.34
C ASN A 91 -1.98 -9.87 -9.37
N THR A 92 -2.70 -8.77 -9.62
CA THR A 92 -2.26 -7.75 -10.59
C THR A 92 -1.45 -6.63 -9.95
N HIS A 93 -1.51 -6.49 -8.62
CA HIS A 93 -0.85 -5.43 -7.89
C HIS A 93 0.10 -6.01 -6.85
N VAL A 94 1.28 -5.41 -6.75
CA VAL A 94 2.30 -5.75 -5.76
C VAL A 94 2.71 -4.48 -5.02
N VAL A 95 3.02 -4.63 -3.74
CA VAL A 95 3.65 -3.58 -2.93
C VAL A 95 4.96 -4.14 -2.37
N GLU A 96 5.99 -3.30 -2.27
CA GLU A 96 7.36 -3.74 -1.99
C GLU A 96 7.98 -2.90 -0.87
N SER A 97 8.81 -3.55 -0.06
CA SER A 97 9.72 -2.83 0.84
C SER A 97 10.70 -1.96 0.04
N GLN A 98 11.15 -0.86 0.65
CA GLN A 98 12.16 0.05 0.10
C GLN A 98 13.57 -0.57 0.15
N SER A 99 13.77 -1.67 -0.59
CA SER A 99 14.97 -2.51 -0.57
C SER A 99 15.77 -2.49 -1.89
N GLY A 100 15.52 -1.48 -2.73
CA GLY A 100 16.11 -1.38 -4.08
C GLY A 100 15.62 -2.47 -5.05
N ARG A 101 16.24 -2.54 -6.24
CA ARG A 101 15.76 -3.33 -7.38
C ARG A 101 15.60 -4.83 -7.07
N TRP A 102 14.44 -5.40 -7.42
CA TRP A 102 14.18 -6.84 -7.39
C TRP A 102 14.72 -7.48 -8.67
N ALA A 103 15.71 -8.37 -8.56
CA ALA A 103 16.23 -9.12 -9.70
C ALA A 103 15.44 -10.43 -9.90
N GLY A 104 15.04 -10.72 -11.14
CA GLY A 104 14.52 -12.05 -11.54
C GLY A 104 13.28 -12.51 -10.79
N VAL A 105 12.13 -11.86 -11.05
CA VAL A 105 10.85 -12.31 -10.51
C VAL A 105 10.48 -13.66 -11.15
N LYS A 106 10.57 -14.75 -10.39
CA LYS A 106 9.76 -15.95 -10.64
C LYS A 106 8.54 -15.84 -9.77
N ASP A 107 7.47 -15.24 -10.30
CA ASP A 107 6.18 -15.26 -9.61
C ASP A 107 5.78 -16.72 -9.36
N PRO A 108 5.27 -17.06 -8.16
CA PRO A 108 4.73 -18.40 -7.93
C PRO A 108 3.58 -18.65 -8.92
N PRO A 109 3.51 -19.83 -9.56
CA PRO A 109 2.37 -20.16 -10.42
C PRO A 109 1.09 -20.16 -9.56
N GLY A 110 0.09 -19.40 -9.99
CA GLY A 110 -1.24 -19.33 -9.37
C GLY A 110 -2.17 -20.46 -9.77
#